data_AF-A0A966YFX6-F1
#
_entry.id   AF-A0A966YFX6-F1
#
_cell.length_a   1.000
_cell.length_b   1.000
_cell.length_c   1.000
_cell.angle_alpha   90.00
_cell.angle_beta   90.00
_cell.angle_gamma   90.00
#
_symmetry.space_group_name_H-M   'P 1'
#
loop_
_entity.id
_entity.type
_entity.pdbx_description
1 polymer ?
#
loop_
_entity_poly.entity_id
_entity_poly.type
_entity_poly.pdbx_seq_one_letter_code
_entity_poly.pdbx_strand_id
1 'polypeptide(L)'
;MGLERTAAMLQGVDSNFHIDILLPLVEAVAETCQRRYLPDDDDGRRIRRIADHVRACSFAIHENVLPGNNEEKYVVKRLLRRAVLDGWQMGIREPFLHQLPAAVAAQMTRGYPELADTVERVSGVIKREEESFLATIDGGLSRIEKLFDSIESAGGGLVGGEDACELYTTYGFPPELLETLAAERNCAFDWNGFREAMEAHGQRSGAGSRVEVFTSGPLDALKKAMHGSEFVGYETLETDGKIVGIIAQDRLCETLAELGPPAVDVRSEPHRLVTIVLDRTSFYGESGGQVGDTGWLEGPTGRFEVLDTQREGGFMLHIGHLREGSVELGQAVRTAVDSQRRAAIRRAHSATHLVHAALQHYLGPHAVQQGSKVDADHLRFDFSHTSGVGAETLGQIEA
;
A
#
# COMPACT_ATOMS: atom_id res chain seq x y z
N MET A 1 24.56 -9.00 11.82
CA MET A 1 25.17 -7.66 11.62
C MET A 1 24.87 -7.20 10.21
N GLY A 2 24.59 -5.92 9.98
CA GLY A 2 24.34 -5.39 8.62
C GLY A 2 25.62 -5.29 7.80
N LEU A 3 25.56 -5.62 6.52
CA LEU A 3 26.71 -5.66 5.62
C LEU A 3 27.40 -4.30 5.55
N GLU A 4 26.64 -3.23 5.31
CA GLU A 4 27.15 -1.88 5.14
C GLU A 4 27.80 -1.33 6.42
N ARG A 5 27.26 -1.68 7.59
CA ARG A 5 27.86 -1.31 8.89
C ARG A 5 29.18 -2.05 9.14
N THR A 6 29.25 -3.31 8.72
CA THR A 6 30.48 -4.11 8.81
C THR A 6 31.54 -3.55 7.86
N ALA A 7 31.15 -3.18 6.63
CA ALA A 7 32.02 -2.52 5.67
C ALA A 7 32.54 -1.18 6.20
N ALA A 8 31.68 -0.33 6.78
CA ALA A 8 32.09 0.94 7.37
C ALA A 8 33.17 0.77 8.45
N MET A 9 32.98 -0.21 9.35
CA MET A 9 33.95 -0.53 10.39
C MET A 9 35.29 -1.02 9.81
N LEU A 10 35.25 -1.89 8.79
CA LEU A 10 36.46 -2.43 8.14
C LEU A 10 37.22 -1.37 7.33
N GLN A 11 36.50 -0.44 6.72
CA GLN A 11 37.07 0.65 5.92
C GLN A 11 37.47 1.87 6.77
N GLY A 12 37.14 1.88 8.07
CA GLY A 12 37.50 2.96 9.00
C GLY A 12 36.75 4.26 8.73
N VAL A 13 35.49 4.18 8.29
CA VAL A 13 34.64 5.34 7.99
C VAL A 13 33.46 5.43 8.96
N ASP A 14 33.07 6.66 9.30
CA ASP A 14 32.08 6.94 10.36
C ASP A 14 30.61 6.67 9.96
N SER A 15 30.35 6.43 8.68
CA SER A 15 29.00 6.23 8.17
C SER A 15 28.99 5.25 7.00
N ASN A 16 27.92 4.46 6.91
CA ASN A 16 27.67 3.55 5.79
C ASN A 16 27.72 4.27 4.44
N PHE A 17 27.38 5.55 4.38
CA PHE A 17 27.38 6.33 3.13
C PHE A 17 28.78 6.69 2.62
N HIS A 18 29.83 6.47 3.43
CA HIS A 18 31.22 6.74 3.04
C HIS A 18 31.99 5.47 2.68
N ILE A 19 31.33 4.32 2.61
CA ILE A 19 31.96 3.10 2.13
C ILE A 19 32.11 3.14 0.61
N ASP A 20 33.07 2.36 0.11
CA ASP A 20 33.38 2.20 -1.32
C ASP A 20 32.18 2.00 -2.25
N ILE A 21 31.15 1.25 -1.85
CA ILE A 21 29.97 0.98 -2.69
C ILE A 21 28.90 2.09 -2.66
N LEU A 22 28.84 2.93 -1.61
CA LEU A 22 27.80 3.95 -1.46
C LEU A 22 28.29 5.38 -1.72
N LEU A 23 29.56 5.68 -1.42
CA LEU A 23 30.10 7.02 -1.64
C LEU A 23 29.99 7.48 -3.11
N PRO A 24 30.31 6.64 -4.12
CA PRO A 24 30.15 7.06 -5.52
C PRO A 24 28.69 7.37 -5.90
N LEU A 25 27.71 6.69 -5.28
CA LEU A 25 26.31 7.00 -5.49
C LEU A 25 25.93 8.35 -4.85
N VAL A 26 26.44 8.63 -3.65
CA VAL A 26 26.27 9.93 -2.97
C VAL A 26 26.86 11.06 -3.81
N GLU A 27 28.04 10.87 -4.40
CA GLU A 27 28.68 11.83 -5.31
C GLU A 27 27.87 12.04 -6.59
N ALA A 28 27.34 10.97 -7.19
CA ALA A 28 26.46 11.07 -8.37
C ALA A 28 25.16 11.86 -8.07
N VAL A 29 24.58 11.67 -6.87
CA VAL A 29 23.44 12.49 -6.42
C VAL A 29 23.86 13.95 -6.29
N ALA A 30 25.00 14.24 -5.66
CA ALA A 30 25.48 15.61 -5.49
C ALA A 30 25.70 16.31 -6.84
N GLU A 31 26.30 15.61 -7.81
CA GLU A 31 26.51 16.11 -9.17
C GLU A 31 25.18 16.39 -9.88
N THR A 32 24.24 15.45 -9.82
CA THR A 32 22.89 15.60 -10.42
C THR A 32 22.14 16.78 -9.79
N CYS A 33 22.32 17.00 -8.48
CA CYS A 33 21.75 18.12 -7.75
C CYS A 33 22.51 19.45 -7.94
N GLN A 34 23.65 19.45 -8.62
CA GLN A 34 24.57 20.59 -8.75
C GLN A 34 24.98 21.18 -7.39
N ARG A 35 25.19 20.31 -6.40
CA ARG A 35 25.61 20.65 -5.04
C ARG A 35 26.96 20.02 -4.73
N ARG A 36 27.71 20.64 -3.82
CA ARG A 36 28.89 20.02 -3.24
C ARG A 36 28.43 19.13 -2.09
N TYR A 37 28.86 17.87 -2.06
CA TYR A 37 28.62 17.02 -0.91
C TYR A 37 29.54 17.43 0.26
N LEU A 38 28.94 17.89 1.35
CA LEU A 38 29.60 18.16 2.62
C LEU A 38 28.89 17.33 3.71
N PRO A 39 29.55 16.39 4.39
CA PRO A 39 28.84 15.45 5.25
C PRO A 39 28.03 16.06 6.40
N ASP A 40 28.44 17.22 6.90
CA ASP A 40 27.93 17.81 8.13
C ASP A 40 26.82 18.85 7.91
N ASP A 41 26.58 19.28 6.66
CA ASP A 41 25.53 20.26 6.36
C ASP A 41 24.19 19.60 6.02
N ASP A 42 23.16 20.45 5.86
CA ASP A 42 21.80 20.02 5.59
C ASP A 42 21.69 19.38 4.20
N ASP A 43 22.34 19.97 3.19
CA ASP A 43 22.37 19.46 1.82
C ASP A 43 23.03 18.07 1.77
N GLY A 44 24.11 17.85 2.51
CA GLY A 44 24.78 16.56 2.64
C GLY A 44 23.90 15.50 3.29
N ARG A 45 23.09 15.87 4.29
CA ARG A 45 22.06 14.96 4.85
C ARG A 45 21.01 14.60 3.81
N ARG A 46 20.54 15.56 3.02
CA ARG A 46 19.56 15.37 1.94
C ARG A 46 20.11 14.49 0.82
N ILE A 47 21.33 14.76 0.36
CA ILE A 47 22.02 13.97 -0.67
C ILE A 47 22.14 12.50 -0.25
N ARG A 48 22.55 12.21 1.00
CA ARG A 48 22.60 10.83 1.50
C ARG A 48 21.23 10.16 1.52
N ARG A 49 20.18 10.89 1.93
CA ARG A 49 18.81 10.39 1.97
C ARG A 49 18.27 10.10 0.57
N ILE A 50 18.52 10.99 -0.40
CA ILE A 50 18.21 10.77 -1.81
C ILE A 50 18.95 9.53 -2.34
N ALA A 51 20.25 9.39 -2.05
CA ALA A 51 21.05 8.24 -2.48
C ALA A 51 20.46 6.91 -1.97
N ASP A 52 20.07 6.84 -0.69
CA ASP A 52 19.45 5.63 -0.13
C ASP A 52 18.07 5.36 -0.73
N HIS A 53 17.24 6.40 -0.86
CA HIS A 53 15.88 6.26 -1.38
C HIS A 53 15.88 5.87 -2.86
N VAL A 54 16.72 6.49 -3.68
CA VAL A 54 16.80 6.15 -5.12
C VAL A 54 17.37 4.75 -5.32
N ARG A 55 18.31 4.31 -4.47
CA ARG A 55 18.78 2.92 -4.44
C ARG A 55 17.60 1.98 -4.16
N ALA A 56 16.89 2.18 -3.04
CA ALA A 56 15.77 1.33 -2.65
C ALA A 56 14.66 1.30 -3.73
N CYS A 57 14.31 2.46 -4.29
CA CYS A 57 13.30 2.54 -5.33
C CYS A 57 13.75 1.88 -6.64
N SER A 58 15.02 1.99 -7.01
CA SER A 58 15.55 1.35 -8.22
C SER A 58 15.44 -0.16 -8.14
N PHE A 59 15.80 -0.76 -7.00
CA PHE A 59 15.64 -2.21 -6.77
C PHE A 59 14.16 -2.61 -6.74
N ALA A 60 13.31 -1.87 -6.03
CA ALA A 60 11.89 -2.21 -5.95
C ALA A 60 11.21 -2.16 -7.33
N ILE A 61 11.49 -1.13 -8.12
CA ILE A 61 10.93 -0.97 -9.46
C ILE A 61 11.53 -1.99 -10.43
N HIS A 62 12.82 -2.33 -10.30
CA HIS A 62 13.45 -3.42 -11.03
C HIS A 62 12.63 -4.71 -10.87
N GLU A 63 12.28 -5.06 -9.62
CA GLU A 63 11.45 -6.20 -9.23
C GLU A 63 9.94 -6.01 -9.50
N ASN A 64 9.56 -5.03 -10.32
CA ASN A 64 8.18 -4.70 -10.71
C ASN A 64 7.26 -4.20 -9.57
N VAL A 65 7.83 -3.77 -8.44
CA VAL A 65 7.09 -3.05 -7.40
C VAL A 65 6.99 -1.58 -7.79
N LEU A 66 5.94 -1.24 -8.53
CA LEU A 66 5.70 0.12 -9.02
C LEU A 66 5.14 1.03 -7.91
N PRO A 67 5.43 2.35 -7.92
CA PRO A 67 4.80 3.31 -7.02
C PRO A 67 3.27 3.26 -7.11
N GLY A 68 2.59 3.27 -5.97
CA GLY A 68 1.13 3.13 -5.90
C GLY A 68 0.56 3.55 -4.55
N ASN A 69 -0.74 3.36 -4.35
CA ASN A 69 -1.42 3.88 -3.15
C ASN A 69 -1.50 2.90 -1.98
N ASN A 70 -1.20 1.60 -2.21
CA ASN A 70 -1.44 0.55 -1.22
C ASN A 70 -0.16 -0.25 -0.96
N GLU A 71 0.00 -0.75 0.27
CA GLU A 71 1.03 -1.72 0.69
C GLU A 71 2.48 -1.32 0.29
N GLU A 72 3.27 -2.24 -0.25
CA GLU A 72 4.65 -2.00 -0.66
C GLU A 72 4.78 -0.91 -1.73
N LYS A 73 3.76 -0.78 -2.60
CA LYS A 73 3.73 0.23 -3.66
C LYS A 73 3.66 1.63 -3.07
N TYR A 74 2.94 1.78 -1.96
CA TYR A 74 2.90 3.02 -1.19
C TYR A 74 4.25 3.36 -0.57
N VAL A 75 4.99 2.35 -0.08
CA VAL A 75 6.34 2.57 0.45
C VAL A 75 7.27 3.11 -0.64
N VAL A 76 7.28 2.52 -1.84
CA VAL A 76 8.08 3.00 -2.97
C VAL A 76 7.69 4.44 -3.34
N LYS A 77 6.38 4.70 -3.45
CA LYS A 77 5.84 6.03 -3.72
C LYS A 77 6.29 7.06 -2.69
N ARG A 78 6.22 6.73 -1.41
CA ARG A 78 6.64 7.60 -0.29
C ARG A 78 8.14 7.90 -0.34
N LEU A 79 8.98 6.89 -0.57
CA LEU A 79 10.44 7.09 -0.65
C LEU A 79 10.83 7.97 -1.85
N LEU A 80 10.22 7.75 -3.02
CA LEU A 80 10.43 8.60 -4.19
C LEU A 80 10.05 10.05 -3.89
N ARG A 81 8.82 10.28 -3.40
CA ARG A 81 8.35 11.64 -3.10
C ARG A 81 9.20 12.34 -2.05
N ARG A 82 9.72 11.60 -1.06
CA ARG A 82 10.65 12.15 -0.07
C ARG A 82 11.99 12.57 -0.69
N ALA A 83 12.52 11.79 -1.63
CA ALA A 83 13.73 12.16 -2.37
C ALA A 83 13.49 13.39 -3.26
N VAL A 84 12.31 13.50 -3.90
CA VAL A 84 11.91 14.69 -4.67
C VAL A 84 11.83 15.91 -3.75
N LEU A 85 11.22 15.78 -2.58
CA LEU A 85 11.12 16.85 -1.60
C LEU A 85 12.50 17.32 -1.13
N ASP A 86 13.43 16.41 -0.86
CA ASP A 86 14.80 16.76 -0.50
C ASP A 86 15.51 17.55 -1.62
N GLY A 87 15.37 17.12 -2.88
CA GLY A 87 15.88 17.88 -4.02
C GLY A 87 15.23 19.25 -4.13
N TRP A 88 13.92 19.31 -3.90
CA TRP A 88 13.16 20.56 -3.90
C TRP A 88 13.63 21.52 -2.80
N GLN A 89 13.91 21.04 -1.59
CA GLN A 89 14.46 21.86 -0.50
C GLN A 89 15.87 22.40 -0.82
N MET A 90 16.62 21.69 -1.67
CA MET A 90 17.90 22.17 -2.24
C MET A 90 17.71 23.08 -3.47
N GLY A 91 16.49 23.52 -3.79
CA GLY A 91 16.23 24.46 -4.88
C GLY A 91 16.08 23.81 -6.27
N ILE A 92 16.03 22.48 -6.37
CA ILE A 92 15.78 21.79 -7.64
C ILE A 92 14.29 21.85 -7.94
N ARG A 93 13.92 22.27 -9.15
CA ARG A 93 12.51 22.39 -9.57
C ARG A 93 12.15 21.48 -10.75
N GLU A 94 13.16 21.00 -11.46
CA GLU A 94 13.01 20.09 -12.58
C GLU A 94 13.21 18.64 -12.14
N PRO A 95 12.60 17.65 -12.82
CA PRO A 95 12.85 16.24 -12.57
C PRO A 95 14.34 15.89 -12.67
N PHE A 96 14.89 15.25 -11.64
CA PHE A 96 16.31 14.92 -11.55
C PHE A 96 16.57 13.47 -11.12
N LEU A 97 15.69 12.86 -10.32
CA LEU A 97 15.89 11.52 -9.79
C LEU A 97 16.01 10.45 -10.88
N HIS A 98 15.32 10.63 -12.00
CA HIS A 98 15.35 9.69 -13.12
C HIS A 98 16.73 9.51 -13.76
N GLN A 99 17.70 10.38 -13.47
CA GLN A 99 19.07 10.30 -13.96
C GLN A 99 19.94 9.33 -13.13
N LEU A 100 19.52 9.01 -11.90
CA LEU A 100 20.29 8.24 -10.92
C LEU A 100 20.23 6.70 -11.05
N PRO A 101 19.21 6.05 -11.66
CA PRO A 101 19.19 4.58 -11.78
C PRO A 101 20.40 3.99 -12.48
N ALA A 102 20.99 4.70 -13.45
CA ALA A 102 22.22 4.29 -14.11
C ALA A 102 23.40 4.22 -13.13
N ALA A 103 23.53 5.21 -12.24
CA ALA A 103 24.56 5.22 -11.20
C ALA A 103 24.33 4.09 -10.19
N VAL A 104 23.07 3.82 -9.80
CA VAL A 104 22.73 2.69 -8.94
C VAL A 104 23.15 1.36 -9.57
N ALA A 105 22.79 1.12 -10.84
CA ALA A 105 23.15 -0.09 -11.56
C ALA A 105 24.68 -0.26 -11.66
N ALA A 106 25.41 0.82 -11.95
CA ALA A 106 26.88 0.80 -12.03
C ALA A 106 27.54 0.37 -10.70
N GLN A 107 27.06 0.88 -9.55
CA GLN A 107 27.62 0.50 -8.26
C GLN A 107 27.25 -0.93 -7.83
N MET A 108 26.11 -1.44 -8.30
CA MET A 108 25.56 -2.72 -7.86
C MET A 108 25.85 -3.88 -8.84
N THR A 109 26.48 -3.59 -9.98
CA THR A 109 26.69 -4.54 -11.10
C THR A 109 27.33 -5.86 -10.68
N ARG A 110 28.22 -5.86 -9.70
CA ARG A 110 28.91 -7.09 -9.26
C ARG A 110 27.96 -8.08 -8.55
N GLY A 111 27.02 -7.57 -7.76
CA GLY A 111 26.05 -8.38 -7.03
C GLY A 111 24.76 -8.60 -7.82
N TYR A 112 24.40 -7.64 -8.66
CA TYR A 112 23.12 -7.53 -9.35
C TYR A 112 23.31 -7.04 -10.80
N PRO A 113 23.97 -7.81 -11.68
CA PRO A 113 24.22 -7.40 -13.07
C PRO A 113 22.93 -7.11 -13.87
N GLU A 114 21.85 -7.81 -13.55
CA GLU A 114 20.52 -7.68 -14.16
C GLU A 114 19.87 -6.29 -13.97
N LEU A 115 20.32 -5.49 -13.00
CA LEU A 115 19.82 -4.12 -12.82
C LEU A 115 20.01 -3.28 -14.09
N ALA A 116 21.10 -3.52 -14.82
CA ALA A 116 21.43 -2.81 -16.06
C ALA A 116 20.33 -2.96 -17.12
N ASP A 117 19.67 -4.11 -17.20
CA ASP A 117 18.65 -4.43 -18.20
C ASP A 117 17.36 -3.61 -18.03
N THR A 118 17.18 -3.01 -16.86
CA THR A 118 15.93 -2.31 -16.50
C THR A 118 16.10 -0.82 -16.26
N VAL A 119 17.31 -0.28 -16.40
CA VAL A 119 17.62 1.14 -16.11
C VAL A 119 16.65 2.09 -16.81
N GLU A 120 16.39 1.89 -18.11
CA GLU A 120 15.50 2.75 -18.89
C GLU A 120 14.06 2.73 -18.34
N ARG A 121 13.53 1.54 -18.03
CA ARG A 121 12.20 1.35 -17.45
C ARG A 121 12.11 1.99 -16.06
N VAL A 122 13.10 1.74 -15.20
CA VAL A 122 13.16 2.29 -13.84
C VAL A 122 13.20 3.81 -13.89
N SER A 123 14.08 4.38 -14.71
CA SER A 123 14.16 5.83 -14.94
C SER A 123 12.83 6.41 -15.43
N GLY A 124 12.14 5.75 -16.37
CA GLY A 124 10.84 6.20 -16.87
C GLY A 124 9.71 6.14 -15.83
N VAL A 125 9.73 5.17 -14.90
CA VAL A 125 8.77 5.12 -13.77
C VAL A 125 9.06 6.24 -12.77
N ILE A 126 10.32 6.41 -12.39
CA ILE A 126 10.75 7.46 -11.45
C ILE A 126 10.39 8.83 -11.99
N LYS A 127 10.70 9.10 -13.27
CA LYS A 127 10.41 10.39 -13.92
C LYS A 127 8.93 10.75 -13.85
N ARG A 128 8.04 9.80 -14.16
CA ARG A 128 6.58 10.04 -14.15
C ARG A 128 6.05 10.36 -12.76
N GLU A 129 6.49 9.61 -11.73
CA GLU A 129 6.07 9.89 -10.35
C GLU A 129 6.66 11.23 -9.85
N GLU A 130 7.90 11.53 -10.21
CA GLU A 130 8.57 12.79 -9.90
C GLU A 130 7.85 13.99 -10.52
N GLU A 131 7.56 13.96 -11.82
CA GLU A 131 6.79 14.99 -12.53
C GLU A 131 5.40 15.20 -11.91
N SER A 132 4.70 14.09 -11.63
CA SER A 132 3.38 14.13 -10.99
C SER A 132 3.44 14.79 -9.60
N PHE A 133 4.49 14.51 -8.83
CA PHE A 133 4.60 15.03 -7.48
C PHE A 133 5.11 16.48 -7.43
N LEU A 134 6.02 16.88 -8.33
CA LEU A 134 6.44 18.28 -8.45
C LEU A 134 5.25 19.20 -8.75
N ALA A 135 4.35 18.78 -9.65
CA ALA A 135 3.11 19.52 -9.92
C ALA A 135 2.22 19.67 -8.67
N THR A 136 2.25 18.70 -7.75
CA THR A 136 1.55 18.78 -6.45
C THR A 136 2.26 19.73 -5.48
N ILE A 137 3.59 19.67 -5.38
CA ILE A 137 4.38 20.54 -4.48
C ILE A 137 4.19 22.01 -4.85
N ASP A 138 4.29 22.36 -6.13
CA ASP A 138 4.22 23.75 -6.57
C ASP A 138 2.87 24.41 -6.21
N GLY A 139 1.78 23.63 -6.18
CA GLY A 139 0.47 24.10 -5.74
C GLY A 139 0.31 24.23 -4.22
N GLY A 140 1.01 23.41 -3.43
CA GLY A 140 0.93 23.37 -1.96
C GLY A 140 1.91 24.30 -1.25
N LEU A 141 3.00 24.70 -1.91
CA LEU A 141 4.15 25.35 -1.28
C LEU A 141 3.82 26.65 -0.54
N SER A 142 3.14 27.59 -1.20
CA SER A 142 2.82 28.88 -0.58
C SER A 142 1.99 28.71 0.68
N ARG A 143 1.22 27.61 0.79
CA ARG A 143 0.44 27.29 1.97
C ARG A 143 1.27 26.63 3.06
N ILE A 144 2.17 25.72 2.69
CA ILE A 144 3.09 25.10 3.64
C ILE A 144 3.98 26.17 4.30
N GLU A 145 4.51 27.12 3.52
CA GLU A 145 5.29 28.24 4.06
C GLU A 145 4.45 29.11 4.99
N LYS A 146 3.26 29.54 4.56
CA LYS A 146 2.33 30.31 5.41
C LYS A 146 1.94 29.58 6.69
N LEU A 147 1.73 28.26 6.61
CA LEU A 147 1.40 27.42 7.76
C LEU A 147 2.53 27.49 8.78
N PHE A 148 3.78 27.25 8.37
CA PHE A 148 4.92 27.33 9.27
C PHE A 148 5.17 28.75 9.80
N ASP A 149 5.05 29.78 8.97
CA ASP A 149 5.19 31.18 9.41
C ASP A 149 4.15 31.54 10.48
N SER A 150 2.93 31.01 10.35
CA SER A 150 1.85 31.22 11.31
C SER A 150 2.10 30.49 12.64
N ILE A 151 2.61 29.25 12.58
CA ILE A 151 2.98 28.45 13.76
C ILE A 151 4.11 29.14 14.52
N GLU A 152 5.16 29.59 13.81
CA GLU A 152 6.29 30.32 14.39
C GLU A 152 5.84 31.63 15.03
N SER A 153 4.99 32.41 14.35
CA SER A 153 4.45 33.67 14.87
C SER A 153 3.58 33.50 16.11
N ALA A 154 2.90 32.36 16.24
CA ALA A 154 2.08 32.02 17.40
C ALA A 154 2.90 31.48 18.60
N GLY A 155 4.22 31.32 18.44
CA GLY A 155 5.08 30.64 19.44
C GLY A 155 4.74 29.16 19.60
N GLY A 156 4.02 28.59 18.64
CA GLY A 156 3.65 27.18 18.60
C GLY A 156 4.76 26.32 18.01
N GLY A 157 4.63 25.01 18.20
CA GLY A 157 5.53 24.01 17.62
C GLY A 157 4.76 22.76 17.24
N LEU A 158 3.51 22.89 16.78
CA LEU A 158 2.64 21.79 16.41
C LEU A 158 1.94 22.11 15.09
N VAL A 159 2.13 21.26 14.09
CA VAL A 159 1.32 21.27 12.87
C VAL A 159 -0.02 20.63 13.19
N GLY A 160 -1.09 21.42 13.07
CA GLY A 160 -2.45 20.99 13.36
C GLY A 160 -2.96 19.92 12.40
N GLY A 161 -3.75 18.99 12.92
CA GLY A 161 -4.34 17.91 12.13
C GLY A 161 -5.28 18.38 11.02
N GLU A 162 -6.04 19.45 11.26
CA GLU A 162 -6.94 20.05 10.26
C GLU A 162 -6.16 20.67 9.09
N ASP A 163 -5.07 21.39 9.37
CA ASP A 163 -4.21 21.97 8.33
C ASP A 163 -3.56 20.89 7.47
N ALA A 164 -3.08 19.82 8.12
CA ALA A 164 -2.54 18.66 7.44
C ALA A 164 -3.60 17.94 6.58
N CYS A 165 -4.84 17.84 7.08
CA CYS A 165 -5.96 17.28 6.34
C CYS A 165 -6.28 18.12 5.11
N GLU A 166 -6.34 19.45 5.21
CA GLU A 166 -6.56 20.34 4.07
C GLU A 166 -5.45 20.19 3.02
N LEU A 167 -4.18 20.21 3.46
CA LEU A 167 -3.02 20.01 2.58
C LEU A 167 -3.07 18.67 1.84
N TYR A 168 -3.54 17.62 2.50
CA TYR A 168 -3.68 16.31 1.87
C TYR A 168 -4.89 16.22 0.95
N THR A 169 -6.09 16.58 1.41
CA THR A 169 -7.33 16.35 0.63
C THR A 169 -7.52 17.35 -0.50
N THR A 170 -7.11 18.60 -0.30
CA THR A 170 -7.33 19.68 -1.27
C THR A 170 -6.14 19.81 -2.21
N TYR A 171 -4.93 19.68 -1.69
CA TYR A 171 -3.70 19.94 -2.43
C TYR A 171 -2.90 18.68 -2.76
N GLY A 172 -3.27 17.51 -2.22
CA GLY A 172 -2.59 16.25 -2.50
C GLY A 172 -1.24 16.10 -1.82
N PHE A 173 -0.90 16.97 -0.87
CA PHE A 173 0.40 16.95 -0.19
C PHE A 173 0.42 15.88 0.91
N PRO A 174 1.29 14.86 0.83
CA PRO A 174 1.29 13.74 1.78
C PRO A 174 1.62 14.18 3.22
N PRO A 175 0.89 13.69 4.24
CA PRO A 175 1.09 14.09 5.63
C PRO A 175 2.47 13.67 6.19
N GLU A 176 3.07 12.57 5.70
CA GLU A 176 4.39 12.09 6.12
C GLU A 176 5.51 13.03 5.66
N LEU A 177 5.29 13.69 4.52
CA LEU A 177 6.20 14.71 4.02
C LEU A 177 6.04 16.01 4.81
N LEU A 178 4.81 16.33 5.22
CA LEU A 178 4.55 17.46 6.10
C LEU A 178 5.16 17.25 7.48
N GLU A 179 5.08 16.04 8.04
CA GLU A 179 5.79 15.64 9.26
C GLU A 179 7.30 15.82 9.12
N THR A 180 7.87 15.40 7.99
CA THR A 180 9.31 15.56 7.74
C THR A 180 9.71 17.04 7.73
N LEU A 181 8.92 17.91 7.06
CA LEU A 181 9.16 19.35 7.06
C LEU A 181 8.98 19.97 8.45
N ALA A 182 7.98 19.49 9.21
CA ALA A 182 7.73 19.93 10.57
C ALA A 182 8.92 19.62 11.48
N ALA A 183 9.44 18.39 11.43
CA ALA A 183 10.59 17.97 12.22
C ALA A 183 11.84 18.80 11.91
N GLU A 184 12.09 19.15 10.64
CA GLU A 184 13.22 20.01 10.25
C GLU A 184 13.08 21.45 10.76
N ARG A 185 11.86 21.92 11.02
CA ARG A 185 11.57 23.20 11.68
C ARG A 185 11.32 23.09 13.18
N ASN A 186 11.67 21.96 13.80
CA ASN A 186 11.43 21.68 15.23
C ASN A 186 9.95 21.78 15.66
N CYS A 187 9.04 21.50 14.74
CA CYS A 187 7.61 21.38 14.99
C CYS A 187 7.22 19.90 15.09
N ALA A 188 6.38 19.57 16.07
CA ALA A 188 5.67 18.31 16.16
C ALA A 188 4.55 18.25 15.12
N PHE A 189 4.08 17.04 14.81
CA PHE A 189 2.97 16.81 13.90
C PHE A 189 1.83 16.11 14.65
N ASP A 190 0.62 16.66 14.57
CA ASP A 190 -0.56 16.08 15.22
C ASP A 190 -1.20 14.96 14.37
N TRP A 191 -0.64 13.75 14.49
CA TRP A 191 -1.20 12.56 13.85
C TRP A 191 -2.60 12.19 14.35
N ASN A 192 -2.97 12.56 15.58
CA ASN A 192 -4.29 12.24 16.12
C ASN A 192 -5.33 13.18 15.50
N GLY A 193 -5.10 14.48 15.57
CA GLY A 193 -5.96 15.47 14.95
C GLY A 193 -6.07 15.28 13.43
N PHE A 194 -4.99 14.86 12.75
CA PHE A 194 -5.05 14.58 11.30
C PHE A 194 -6.05 13.46 11.00
N ARG A 195 -6.03 12.39 11.80
CA ARG A 195 -6.96 11.26 11.64
C ARG A 195 -8.39 11.67 11.90
N GLU A 196 -8.64 12.41 12.98
CA GLU A 196 -9.97 12.93 13.31
C GLU A 196 -10.50 13.85 12.19
N ALA A 197 -9.64 14.71 11.64
CA ALA A 197 -10.00 15.60 10.54
C ALA A 197 -10.27 14.84 9.23
N MET A 198 -9.48 13.81 8.92
CA MET A 198 -9.69 12.95 7.75
C MET A 198 -10.99 12.14 7.86
N GLU A 199 -11.32 11.64 9.06
CA GLU A 199 -12.57 10.94 9.33
C GLU A 199 -13.77 11.88 9.14
N ALA A 200 -13.72 13.07 9.73
CA ALA A 200 -14.74 14.09 9.55
C ALA A 200 -14.89 14.53 8.08
N HIS A 201 -13.79 14.62 7.32
CA HIS A 201 -13.81 14.89 5.88
C HIS A 201 -14.48 13.75 5.08
N GLY A 202 -14.17 12.49 5.41
CA GLY A 202 -14.81 11.31 4.80
C GLY A 202 -16.32 11.28 5.04
N GLN A 203 -16.75 11.53 6.28
CA GLN A 203 -18.18 11.59 6.64
C GLN A 203 -18.93 12.71 5.89
N ARG A 204 -18.30 13.88 5.68
CA ARG A 204 -18.90 15.02 4.97
C ARG A 204 -18.99 14.84 3.45
N SER A 205 -18.03 14.13 2.85
CA SER A 205 -17.91 14.01 1.39
C SER A 205 -18.75 12.88 0.78
N GLY A 206 -19.42 12.05 1.60
CA GLY A 206 -20.20 10.90 1.14
C GLY A 206 -19.35 9.80 0.49
N ALA A 207 -18.03 10.00 0.40
CA ALA A 207 -17.06 8.96 0.14
C ALA A 207 -16.92 8.17 1.43
N GLY A 208 -17.72 7.11 1.58
CA GLY A 208 -17.57 6.16 2.68
C GLY A 208 -16.09 5.85 2.89
N SER A 209 -15.65 5.95 4.14
CA SER A 209 -14.29 5.69 4.66
C SER A 209 -13.34 5.07 3.62
N ARG A 210 -12.66 5.91 2.82
CA ARG A 210 -11.55 5.49 1.94
C ARG A 210 -10.27 6.22 2.31
N VAL A 211 -10.04 6.32 3.62
CA VAL A 211 -8.74 6.67 4.17
C VAL A 211 -8.17 5.39 4.78
N GLU A 212 -7.75 4.48 3.90
CA GLU A 212 -6.80 3.42 4.27
C GLU A 212 -5.39 4.03 4.37
N VAL A 213 -5.21 4.98 5.28
CA VAL A 213 -3.87 5.38 5.72
C VAL A 213 -3.99 5.70 7.21
N PHE A 214 -3.27 4.94 8.03
CA PHE A 214 -3.20 5.05 9.50
C PHE A 214 -4.32 4.39 10.31
N THR A 215 -4.59 3.11 10.03
CA THR A 215 -5.20 2.23 11.02
C THR A 215 -4.18 1.88 12.10
N SER A 216 -4.21 2.60 13.23
CA SER A 216 -4.21 1.89 14.52
C SER A 216 -5.66 1.47 14.79
N GLY A 217 -6.14 0.59 13.92
CA GLY A 217 -7.51 0.09 13.95
C GLY A 217 -7.66 -1.02 14.99
N PRO A 218 -8.90 -1.49 15.22
CA PRO A 218 -9.17 -2.68 16.05
C PRO A 218 -8.32 -3.92 15.68
N LEU A 219 -7.84 -4.03 14.44
CA LEU A 219 -6.89 -5.07 14.02
C LEU A 219 -5.52 -5.01 14.69
N ASP A 220 -5.03 -3.84 15.14
CA ASP A 220 -3.71 -3.75 15.80
C ASP A 220 -3.72 -4.37 17.20
N ALA A 221 -4.86 -4.33 17.89
CA ALA A 221 -5.04 -5.06 19.15
C ALA A 221 -4.98 -6.58 18.92
N LEU A 222 -5.59 -7.06 17.83
CA LEU A 222 -5.54 -8.46 17.39
C LEU A 222 -4.12 -8.87 16.96
N LYS A 223 -3.42 -8.05 16.16
CA LYS A 223 -2.04 -8.27 15.70
C LYS A 223 -1.03 -8.38 16.86
N LYS A 224 -1.31 -7.74 18.01
CA LYS A 224 -0.50 -7.87 19.24
C LYS A 224 -0.77 -9.16 20.00
N ALA A 225 -1.97 -9.72 19.90
CA ALA A 225 -2.39 -10.92 20.63
C ALA A 225 -2.15 -12.21 19.83
N MET A 226 -2.18 -12.15 18.50
CA MET A 226 -2.04 -13.29 17.60
C MET A 226 -1.34 -12.92 16.29
N HIS A 227 -0.69 -13.92 15.67
CA HIS A 227 0.03 -13.75 14.40
C HIS A 227 -0.88 -13.70 13.16
N GLY A 228 -2.12 -14.20 13.25
CA GLY A 228 -3.06 -14.25 12.14
C GLY A 228 -4.11 -15.35 12.30
N SER A 229 -4.92 -15.55 11.26
CA SER A 229 -5.87 -16.65 11.13
C SER A 229 -5.21 -17.83 10.41
N GLU A 230 -5.32 -19.04 10.96
CA GLU A 230 -4.96 -20.29 10.29
C GLU A 230 -5.93 -20.55 9.14
N PHE A 231 -5.43 -20.48 7.90
CA PHE A 231 -6.23 -20.75 6.72
C PHE A 231 -6.13 -22.22 6.30
N VAL A 232 -7.26 -22.93 6.32
CA VAL A 232 -7.37 -24.35 5.92
C VAL A 232 -8.22 -24.56 4.65
N GLY A 233 -8.58 -23.47 3.98
CA GLY A 233 -9.44 -23.49 2.80
C GLY A 233 -8.83 -24.13 1.54
N TYR A 234 -7.58 -24.59 1.61
CA TYR A 234 -6.94 -25.42 0.58
C TYR A 234 -7.37 -26.90 0.70
N GLU A 235 -7.71 -27.37 1.91
CA GLU A 235 -7.98 -28.77 2.20
C GLU A 235 -9.48 -29.04 2.34
N THR A 236 -10.21 -28.10 2.93
CA THR A 236 -11.64 -28.22 3.23
C THR A 236 -12.38 -26.91 2.97
N LEU A 237 -13.69 -26.99 2.69
CA LEU A 237 -14.58 -25.83 2.61
C LEU A 237 -15.34 -25.58 3.91
N GLU A 238 -15.19 -26.48 4.87
CA GLU A 238 -15.80 -26.42 6.19
C GLU A 238 -14.76 -26.68 7.27
N THR A 239 -14.74 -25.84 8.30
CA THR A 239 -13.92 -26.06 9.51
C THR A 239 -14.59 -25.41 10.71
N ASP A 240 -14.28 -25.89 11.90
CA ASP A 240 -14.55 -25.13 13.13
C ASP A 240 -13.45 -24.08 13.34
N GLY A 241 -13.86 -22.93 13.88
CA GLY A 241 -13.00 -21.81 14.27
C GLY A 241 -13.55 -21.09 15.49
N LYS A 242 -12.69 -20.37 16.21
CA LYS A 242 -13.05 -19.56 17.36
C LYS A 242 -13.06 -18.09 16.98
N ILE A 243 -14.10 -17.36 17.39
CA ILE A 243 -14.18 -15.92 17.20
C ILE A 243 -13.13 -15.25 18.09
N VAL A 244 -12.16 -14.57 17.47
CA VAL A 244 -11.10 -13.83 18.16
C VAL A 244 -11.27 -12.33 18.07
N GLY A 245 -12.14 -11.85 17.17
CA GLY A 245 -12.50 -10.45 17.07
C GLY A 245 -13.89 -10.27 16.46
N ILE A 246 -14.63 -9.29 16.97
CA ILE A 246 -15.87 -8.80 16.40
C ILE A 246 -15.70 -7.30 16.22
N ILE A 247 -15.85 -6.79 15.01
CA ILE A 247 -15.68 -5.38 14.68
C ILE A 247 -16.98 -4.87 14.07
N ALA A 248 -17.67 -3.98 14.78
CA ALA A 248 -18.88 -3.32 14.30
C ALA A 248 -18.70 -1.80 14.42
N GLN A 249 -19.12 -1.04 13.40
CA GLN A 249 -18.95 0.42 13.37
C GLN A 249 -17.50 0.85 13.68
N ASP A 250 -16.52 0.14 13.11
CA ASP A 250 -15.08 0.36 13.31
C ASP A 250 -14.58 0.24 14.76
N ARG A 251 -15.33 -0.45 15.63
CA ARG A 251 -14.97 -0.70 17.04
C ARG A 251 -14.99 -2.18 17.38
N LEU A 252 -14.07 -2.60 18.26
CA LEU A 252 -14.09 -3.95 18.85
C LEU A 252 -15.30 -4.09 19.79
N CYS A 253 -16.03 -5.18 19.63
CA CYS A 253 -17.16 -5.55 20.47
C CYS A 253 -16.92 -6.91 21.12
N GLU A 254 -17.42 -7.10 22.34
CA GLU A 254 -17.40 -8.40 23.02
C GLU A 254 -18.56 -9.30 22.58
N THR A 255 -19.70 -8.71 22.21
CA THR A 255 -20.92 -9.42 21.83
C THR A 255 -21.63 -8.68 20.72
N LEU A 256 -22.24 -9.42 19.79
CA LEU A 256 -23.16 -8.91 18.78
C LEU A 256 -24.50 -9.64 18.94
N ALA A 257 -25.56 -8.89 19.22
CA ALA A 257 -26.93 -9.39 19.26
C ALA A 257 -27.73 -8.84 18.06
N GLU A 258 -28.74 -9.59 17.63
CA GLU A 258 -29.60 -9.26 16.49
C GLU A 258 -30.06 -7.78 16.47
N LEU A 259 -29.75 -7.07 15.39
CA LEU A 259 -30.23 -5.71 15.11
C LEU A 259 -31.49 -5.73 14.24
N GLY A 260 -32.46 -6.59 14.58
CA GLY A 260 -33.75 -6.70 13.89
C GLY A 260 -33.69 -7.04 12.39
N PRO A 261 -34.86 -7.24 11.73
CA PRO A 261 -34.91 -7.64 10.33
C PRO A 261 -34.44 -6.51 9.39
N PRO A 262 -33.77 -6.85 8.27
CA PRO A 262 -33.30 -5.85 7.31
C PRO A 262 -34.48 -5.16 6.61
N ALA A 263 -34.60 -3.85 6.81
CA ALA A 263 -35.44 -3.02 5.96
C ALA A 263 -34.62 -2.63 4.73
N VAL A 264 -34.88 -3.33 3.61
CA VAL A 264 -34.42 -2.98 2.26
C VAL A 264 -32.94 -3.30 1.98
N ASP A 265 -32.72 -3.81 0.75
CA ASP A 265 -31.47 -4.16 0.06
C ASP A 265 -30.15 -3.81 0.79
N VAL A 266 -29.38 -4.84 1.17
CA VAL A 266 -28.11 -4.77 1.93
C VAL A 266 -27.04 -3.91 1.24
N ARG A 267 -27.17 -3.66 -0.07
CA ARG A 267 -26.29 -2.76 -0.82
C ARG A 267 -26.50 -1.28 -0.47
N SER A 268 -27.59 -0.93 0.19
CA SER A 268 -28.04 0.45 0.46
C SER A 268 -27.51 1.02 1.78
N GLU A 269 -27.12 0.17 2.74
CA GLU A 269 -26.66 0.59 4.08
C GLU A 269 -25.36 -0.14 4.51
N PRO A 270 -24.19 0.21 3.94
CA PRO A 270 -22.91 -0.44 4.29
C PRO A 270 -22.52 -0.31 5.78
N HIS A 271 -23.09 0.67 6.50
CA HIS A 271 -22.86 0.91 7.93
C HIS A 271 -23.41 -0.17 8.87
N ARG A 272 -24.15 -1.16 8.37
CA ARG A 272 -24.63 -2.31 9.15
C ARG A 272 -23.76 -3.56 9.02
N LEU A 273 -22.74 -3.55 8.16
CA LEU A 273 -21.85 -4.68 8.00
C LEU A 273 -20.94 -4.81 9.23
N VAL A 274 -20.81 -6.03 9.71
CA VAL A 274 -19.95 -6.41 10.83
C VAL A 274 -18.84 -7.28 10.28
N THR A 275 -17.65 -7.16 10.86
CA THR A 275 -16.51 -8.01 10.55
C THR A 275 -16.26 -8.99 11.69
N ILE A 276 -16.24 -10.28 11.38
CA ILE A 276 -15.84 -11.34 12.32
C ILE A 276 -14.45 -11.83 11.94
N VAL A 277 -13.58 -11.94 12.94
CA VAL A 277 -12.22 -12.48 12.81
C VAL A 277 -12.15 -13.80 13.56
N LEU A 278 -11.67 -14.84 12.89
CA LEU A 278 -11.52 -16.18 13.45
C LEU A 278 -10.04 -16.53 13.63
N ASP A 279 -9.72 -17.39 14.61
CA ASP A 279 -8.39 -17.98 14.71
C ASP A 279 -8.07 -18.96 13.58
N ARG A 280 -9.09 -19.64 13.04
CA ARG A 280 -9.01 -20.63 11.96
C ARG A 280 -10.22 -20.54 11.03
N THR A 281 -10.01 -20.61 9.72
CA THR A 281 -11.10 -20.50 8.74
C THR A 281 -10.82 -21.22 7.40
N SER A 282 -11.89 -21.65 6.72
CA SER A 282 -11.85 -22.15 5.34
C SER A 282 -12.06 -21.05 4.29
N PHE A 283 -12.43 -19.84 4.70
CA PHE A 283 -12.71 -18.71 3.81
C PHE A 283 -11.43 -18.08 3.29
N TYR A 284 -11.29 -18.00 1.97
CA TYR A 284 -10.21 -17.33 1.28
C TYR A 284 -10.50 -15.83 1.31
N GLY A 285 -9.59 -15.07 1.93
CA GLY A 285 -9.62 -13.62 1.86
C GLY A 285 -9.13 -13.12 0.50
N GLU A 286 -9.81 -12.13 -0.06
CA GLU A 286 -9.48 -11.52 -1.35
C GLU A 286 -7.98 -11.22 -1.44
N SER A 287 -7.34 -11.76 -2.47
CA SER A 287 -5.89 -11.61 -2.69
C SER A 287 -5.53 -12.06 -4.11
N GLY A 288 -4.52 -11.42 -4.71
CA GLY A 288 -4.03 -11.78 -6.03
C GLY A 288 -5.05 -11.61 -7.17
N GLY A 289 -6.01 -10.69 -7.00
CA GLY A 289 -7.11 -10.46 -7.95
C GLY A 289 -8.28 -11.44 -7.81
N GLN A 290 -8.17 -12.45 -6.95
CA GLN A 290 -9.26 -13.38 -6.66
C GLN A 290 -10.17 -12.83 -5.56
N VAL A 291 -11.46 -12.70 -5.85
CA VAL A 291 -12.47 -12.22 -4.88
C VAL A 291 -12.58 -13.15 -3.67
N GLY A 292 -12.93 -12.55 -2.53
CA GLY A 292 -13.16 -13.25 -1.27
C GLY A 292 -14.31 -14.25 -1.34
N ASP A 293 -14.26 -15.25 -0.46
CA ASP A 293 -15.36 -16.19 -0.33
C ASP A 293 -16.57 -15.63 0.38
N THR A 294 -17.70 -16.24 0.08
CA THR A 294 -18.99 -16.01 0.72
C THR A 294 -19.49 -17.32 1.33
N GLY A 295 -20.42 -17.23 2.29
CA GLY A 295 -20.93 -18.42 2.97
C GLY A 295 -21.48 -18.10 4.35
N TRP A 296 -21.33 -19.04 5.28
CA TRP A 296 -21.95 -18.98 6.60
C TRP A 296 -20.96 -19.26 7.74
N LEU A 297 -21.15 -18.55 8.85
CA LEU A 297 -20.59 -18.90 10.16
C LEU A 297 -21.75 -19.29 11.08
N GLU A 298 -21.74 -20.53 11.56
CA GLU A 298 -22.82 -21.12 12.35
C GLU A 298 -22.33 -21.41 13.77
N GLY A 299 -22.81 -20.64 14.74
CA GLY A 299 -22.53 -20.84 16.16
C GLY A 299 -23.72 -21.49 16.88
N PRO A 300 -23.53 -21.92 18.14
CA PRO A 300 -24.62 -22.48 18.96
C PRO A 300 -25.78 -21.51 19.24
N THR A 301 -25.53 -20.20 19.18
CA THR A 301 -26.51 -19.15 19.55
C THR A 301 -26.88 -18.22 18.41
N GLY A 302 -26.27 -18.36 17.23
CA GLY A 302 -26.50 -17.44 16.14
C GLY A 302 -25.89 -17.87 14.81
N ARG A 303 -26.37 -17.24 13.74
CA ARG A 303 -26.01 -17.54 12.35
C ARG A 303 -25.63 -16.28 11.60
N PHE A 304 -24.41 -16.23 11.09
CA PHE A 304 -23.84 -15.07 10.42
C PHE A 304 -23.63 -15.36 8.93
N GLU A 305 -24.15 -14.49 8.07
CA GLU A 305 -23.98 -14.56 6.62
C GLU A 305 -22.73 -13.76 6.22
N VAL A 306 -21.74 -14.44 5.65
CA VAL A 306 -20.52 -13.82 5.11
C VAL A 306 -20.78 -13.43 3.65
N LEU A 307 -20.75 -12.14 3.40
CA LEU A 307 -20.98 -11.55 2.08
C LEU A 307 -19.68 -11.29 1.33
N ASP A 308 -18.58 -11.13 2.06
CA ASP A 308 -17.25 -10.94 1.52
C ASP A 308 -16.19 -11.37 2.55
N THR A 309 -15.03 -11.81 2.07
CA THR A 309 -13.89 -12.12 2.93
C THR A 309 -12.67 -11.35 2.44
N GLN A 310 -12.12 -10.48 3.28
CA GLN A 310 -10.93 -9.69 2.96
C GLN A 310 -9.72 -10.21 3.72
N ARG A 311 -8.52 -10.05 3.15
CA ARG A 311 -7.26 -10.40 3.82
C ARG A 311 -6.55 -9.13 4.25
N GLU A 312 -6.28 -8.97 5.54
CA GLU A 312 -5.45 -7.88 6.05
C GLU A 312 -4.28 -8.45 6.87
N GLY A 313 -3.06 -8.35 6.33
CA GLY A 313 -1.88 -8.99 6.91
C GLY A 313 -2.05 -10.51 7.01
N GLY A 314 -2.03 -11.03 8.25
CA GLY A 314 -2.23 -12.44 8.56
C GLY A 314 -3.69 -12.84 8.85
N PHE A 315 -4.63 -11.90 8.86
CA PHE A 315 -6.01 -12.16 9.29
C PHE A 315 -6.98 -12.27 8.12
N MET A 316 -7.98 -13.15 8.27
CA MET A 316 -9.13 -13.24 7.37
C MET A 316 -10.32 -12.53 8.01
N LEU A 317 -10.81 -11.48 7.34
CA LEU A 317 -11.89 -10.62 7.77
C LEU A 317 -13.19 -11.06 7.11
N HIS A 318 -14.09 -11.66 7.89
CA HIS A 318 -15.38 -12.15 7.40
C HIS A 318 -16.41 -11.02 7.51
N ILE A 319 -16.70 -10.36 6.39
CA ILE A 319 -17.56 -9.18 6.33
C ILE A 319 -18.97 -9.62 5.98
N GLY A 320 -19.94 -9.22 6.80
CA GLY A 320 -21.29 -9.74 6.65
C GLY A 320 -22.26 -9.18 7.66
N HIS A 321 -23.31 -9.94 7.95
CA HIS A 321 -24.31 -9.56 8.95
C HIS A 321 -24.86 -10.78 9.68
N LEU A 322 -25.21 -10.57 10.94
CA LEU A 322 -25.86 -11.59 11.76
C LEU A 322 -27.32 -11.72 11.33
N ARG A 323 -27.72 -12.92 10.89
CA ARG A 323 -29.09 -13.20 10.44
C ARG A 323 -30.00 -13.59 11.58
N GLU A 324 -29.46 -14.32 12.55
CA GLU A 324 -30.23 -14.89 13.65
C GLU A 324 -29.38 -14.90 14.94
N GLY A 325 -30.00 -14.54 16.06
CA GLY A 325 -29.46 -14.78 17.41
C GLY A 325 -28.34 -13.84 17.85
N SER A 326 -27.29 -14.38 18.46
CA SER A 326 -26.11 -13.64 18.94
C SER A 326 -24.81 -14.40 18.72
N VAL A 327 -23.71 -13.64 18.59
CA VAL A 327 -22.34 -14.17 18.59
C VAL A 327 -21.47 -13.42 19.60
N GLU A 328 -20.56 -14.14 20.24
CA GLU A 328 -19.72 -13.61 21.31
C GLU A 328 -18.23 -13.89 21.06
N LEU A 329 -17.38 -13.02 21.59
CA LEU A 329 -15.94 -13.20 21.55
C LEU A 329 -15.55 -14.51 22.26
N GLY A 330 -14.72 -15.32 21.59
CA GLY A 330 -14.27 -16.61 22.10
C GLY A 330 -15.21 -17.78 21.83
N GLN A 331 -16.37 -17.54 21.20
CA GLN A 331 -17.30 -18.59 20.81
C GLN A 331 -16.77 -19.42 19.64
N ALA A 332 -17.02 -20.73 19.68
CA ALA A 332 -16.74 -21.62 18.56
C ALA A 332 -17.87 -21.54 17.51
N VAL A 333 -17.49 -21.43 16.25
CA VAL A 333 -18.39 -21.38 15.09
C VAL A 333 -17.92 -22.35 14.01
N ARG A 334 -18.86 -22.99 13.34
CA ARG A 334 -18.62 -23.78 12.13
C ARG A 334 -18.64 -22.85 10.93
N THR A 335 -17.56 -22.85 10.17
CA THR A 335 -17.42 -22.12 8.91
C THR A 335 -17.86 -23.01 7.75
N ALA A 336 -18.64 -22.47 6.81
CA ALA A 336 -19.07 -23.16 5.60
C ALA A 336 -19.02 -22.22 4.39
N VAL A 337 -18.07 -22.46 3.48
CA VAL A 337 -17.90 -21.68 2.24
C VAL A 337 -18.91 -22.14 1.18
N ASP A 338 -19.42 -21.21 0.36
CA ASP A 338 -20.20 -21.52 -0.83
C ASP A 338 -19.36 -22.31 -1.84
N SER A 339 -19.58 -23.63 -1.86
CA SER A 339 -18.83 -24.56 -2.70
C SER A 339 -19.01 -24.32 -4.20
N GLN A 340 -20.18 -23.86 -4.63
CA GLN A 340 -20.45 -23.62 -6.05
C GLN A 340 -19.70 -22.36 -6.51
N ARG A 341 -19.79 -21.28 -5.73
CA ARG A 341 -19.07 -20.03 -5.99
C ARG A 341 -17.56 -20.26 -5.96
N ARG A 342 -17.03 -20.96 -4.95
CA ARG A 342 -15.60 -21.27 -4.86
C ARG A 342 -15.12 -22.10 -6.05
N ALA A 343 -15.89 -23.09 -6.49
CA ALA A 343 -15.54 -23.89 -7.66
C ALA A 343 -15.47 -23.03 -8.93
N ALA A 344 -16.37 -22.08 -9.10
CA ALA A 344 -16.40 -21.15 -10.23
C ALA A 344 -15.17 -20.22 -10.23
N ILE A 345 -14.87 -19.61 -9.08
CA ILE A 345 -13.69 -18.76 -8.88
C ILE A 345 -12.39 -19.53 -9.19
N ARG A 346 -12.24 -20.78 -8.72
CA ARG A 346 -11.05 -21.61 -9.02
C ARG A 346 -10.88 -21.89 -10.52
N ARG A 347 -11.98 -22.10 -11.26
CA ARG A 347 -11.93 -22.25 -12.71
C ARG A 347 -11.48 -20.97 -13.39
N ALA A 348 -12.05 -19.83 -13.00
CA ALA A 348 -11.68 -18.52 -13.54
C ALA A 348 -10.21 -18.16 -13.22
N HIS A 349 -9.71 -18.51 -12.02
CA HIS A 349 -8.30 -18.36 -11.66
C HIS A 349 -7.40 -19.19 -12.58
N SER A 350 -7.76 -20.46 -12.81
CA SER A 350 -7.01 -21.34 -13.71
C SER A 350 -7.01 -20.78 -15.14
N ALA A 351 -8.15 -20.27 -15.61
CA ALA A 351 -8.27 -19.62 -16.90
C ALA A 351 -7.40 -18.35 -17.00
N THR A 352 -7.18 -17.63 -15.90
CA THR A 352 -6.30 -16.46 -15.86
C THR A 352 -4.88 -16.81 -16.28
N HIS A 353 -4.35 -17.92 -15.79
CA HIS A 353 -3.00 -18.40 -16.15
C HIS A 353 -2.93 -18.81 -17.63
N LEU A 354 -3.98 -19.46 -18.14
CA LEU A 354 -4.06 -19.85 -19.55
C LEU A 354 -4.09 -18.62 -20.46
N VAL A 355 -4.90 -17.61 -20.12
CA VAL A 355 -4.98 -16.34 -20.86
C VAL A 355 -3.63 -15.62 -20.84
N HIS A 356 -2.95 -15.56 -19.69
CA HIS A 356 -1.64 -14.92 -19.60
C HIS A 356 -0.60 -15.62 -20.50
N ALA A 357 -0.57 -16.96 -20.48
CA ALA A 357 0.34 -17.74 -21.34
C ALA A 357 0.04 -17.53 -22.83
N ALA A 358 -1.24 -17.52 -23.22
CA ALA A 358 -1.65 -17.27 -24.60
C ALA A 358 -1.29 -15.85 -25.05
N LEU A 359 -1.50 -14.85 -24.20
CA LEU A 359 -1.09 -13.46 -24.47
C LEU A 359 0.41 -13.35 -24.72
N GLN A 360 1.23 -13.98 -23.88
CA GLN A 360 2.69 -13.98 -24.08
C GLN A 360 3.11 -14.72 -25.35
N HIS A 361 2.42 -15.81 -25.72
CA HIS A 361 2.70 -16.56 -26.92
C HIS A 361 2.43 -15.76 -28.20
N TYR A 362 1.26 -15.11 -28.30
CA TYR A 362 0.84 -14.43 -29.52
C TYR A 362 1.25 -12.96 -29.60
N LEU A 363 1.34 -12.26 -28.46
CA LEU A 363 1.71 -10.85 -28.44
C LEU A 363 3.18 -10.63 -28.09
N GLY A 364 3.82 -11.57 -27.42
CA GLY A 364 5.21 -11.51 -26.99
C GLY A 364 5.39 -11.32 -25.47
N PRO A 365 6.64 -11.44 -24.98
CA PRO A 365 6.94 -11.46 -23.54
C PRO A 365 6.66 -10.13 -22.81
N HIS A 366 6.45 -9.03 -23.54
CA HIS A 366 6.05 -7.74 -22.97
C HIS A 366 4.58 -7.69 -22.54
N ALA A 367 3.75 -8.68 -22.90
CA ALA A 367 2.35 -8.79 -22.49
C ALA A 367 2.23 -9.30 -21.03
N VAL A 368 2.78 -8.52 -20.10
CA VAL A 368 2.84 -8.83 -18.68
C VAL A 368 1.56 -8.35 -17.98
N GLN A 369 1.05 -9.16 -17.06
CA GLN A 369 -0.08 -8.81 -16.20
C GLN A 369 0.13 -7.46 -15.49
N GLN A 370 -0.85 -6.56 -15.64
CA GLN A 370 -0.94 -5.27 -14.95
C GLN A 370 -2.08 -5.25 -13.91
N GLY A 371 -3.05 -6.16 -14.04
CA GLY A 371 -4.19 -6.29 -13.14
C GLY A 371 -4.99 -7.54 -13.44
N SER A 372 -5.70 -8.06 -12.44
CA SER A 372 -6.64 -9.16 -12.64
C SER A 372 -7.80 -9.04 -11.67
N LYS A 373 -8.99 -9.41 -12.13
CA LYS A 373 -10.17 -9.60 -11.30
C LYS A 373 -10.81 -10.94 -11.67
N VAL A 374 -10.81 -11.86 -10.72
CA VAL A 374 -11.36 -13.21 -10.85
C VAL A 374 -12.59 -13.30 -9.97
N ASP A 375 -13.77 -13.28 -10.61
CA ASP A 375 -15.06 -13.56 -9.98
C ASP A 375 -15.57 -14.93 -10.44
N ALA A 376 -16.72 -15.37 -9.94
CA ALA A 376 -17.27 -16.71 -10.20
C ALA A 376 -17.37 -17.04 -11.70
N ASP A 377 -18.01 -16.17 -12.49
CA ASP A 377 -18.23 -16.39 -13.94
C ASP A 377 -17.65 -15.27 -14.80
N HIS A 378 -16.79 -14.42 -14.23
CA HIS A 378 -16.20 -13.31 -14.94
C HIS A 378 -14.72 -13.14 -14.59
N LEU A 379 -13.89 -13.04 -15.62
CA LEU A 379 -12.48 -12.76 -15.51
C LEU A 379 -12.15 -11.47 -16.25
N ARG A 380 -11.51 -10.53 -15.57
CA ARG A 380 -10.81 -9.42 -16.20
C ARG A 380 -9.31 -9.65 -16.07
N PHE A 381 -8.59 -9.53 -17.17
CA PHE A 381 -7.13 -9.60 -17.20
C PHE A 381 -6.58 -8.38 -17.92
N ASP A 382 -5.88 -7.54 -17.18
CA ASP A 382 -5.28 -6.31 -17.70
C ASP A 382 -3.80 -6.59 -17.97
N PHE A 383 -3.28 -6.25 -19.15
CA PHE A 383 -1.90 -6.54 -19.57
C PHE A 383 -1.28 -5.37 -20.35
N SER A 384 0.05 -5.32 -20.38
CA SER A 384 0.79 -4.27 -21.10
C SER A 384 0.83 -4.54 -22.60
N HIS A 385 0.26 -3.62 -23.39
CA HIS A 385 0.35 -3.64 -24.84
C HIS A 385 0.21 -2.22 -25.40
N THR A 386 0.94 -1.89 -26.46
CA THR A 386 1.06 -0.52 -26.99
C THR A 386 -0.12 -0.07 -27.85
N SER A 387 -0.99 -0.99 -28.25
CA SER A 387 -2.15 -0.75 -29.12
C SER A 387 -3.27 -1.73 -28.81
N GLY A 388 -4.46 -1.51 -29.37
CA GLY A 388 -5.53 -2.52 -29.33
C GLY A 388 -5.12 -3.80 -30.05
N VAL A 389 -5.53 -4.96 -29.53
CA VAL A 389 -5.29 -6.25 -30.17
C VAL A 389 -6.26 -6.43 -31.34
N GLY A 390 -5.76 -6.82 -32.50
CA GLY A 390 -6.59 -7.08 -33.68
C GLY A 390 -7.51 -8.28 -33.50
N ALA A 391 -8.67 -8.27 -34.17
CA ALA A 391 -9.68 -9.33 -34.04
C ALA A 391 -9.16 -10.74 -34.40
N GLU A 392 -8.27 -10.83 -35.39
CA GLU A 392 -7.64 -12.11 -35.78
C GLU A 392 -6.77 -12.68 -34.65
N THR A 393 -5.90 -11.85 -34.06
CA THR A 393 -5.05 -12.25 -32.95
C THR A 393 -5.85 -12.58 -31.70
N LEU A 394 -6.95 -11.85 -31.43
CA LEU A 394 -7.88 -12.22 -30.36
C LEU A 394 -8.50 -13.60 -30.59
N GLY A 395 -8.90 -13.92 -31.82
CA GLY A 395 -9.39 -15.25 -32.18
C GLY A 395 -8.34 -16.35 -32.00
N GLN A 396 -7.06 -16.05 -32.25
CA GLN A 396 -5.95 -16.98 -31.99
C GLN A 396 -5.66 -17.19 -30.49
N ILE A 397 -5.86 -16.15 -29.67
CA ILE A 397 -5.71 -16.23 -28.21
C ILE A 397 -6.85 -17.03 -27.58
N GLU A 398 -8.06 -16.96 -28.15
CA GLU A 398 -9.25 -17.69 -27.66
C GLU A 398 -9.25 -19.18 -28.03
N ALA A 399 -8.75 -19.53 -29.22
CA ALA A 399 -8.69 -20.89 -29.74
C ALA A 399 -7.56 -21.73 -29.11
#